data_AF-A0A8T6W5N4-F1
#
_entry.id   AF-A0A8T6W5N4-F1
#
_cell.length_a   1.000
_cell.length_b   1.000
_cell.length_c   1.000
_cell.angle_alpha   90.00
_cell.angle_beta   90.00
_cell.angle_gamma   90.00
#
_symmetry.space_group_name_H-M   'P 1'
#
loop_
_entity.id
_entity.type
_entity.pdbx_description
1 polymer ?
#
loop_
_entity_poly.entity_id
_entity_poly.type
_entity_poly.pdbx_seq_one_letter_code
_entity_poly.pdbx_strand_id
1 'polypeptide(L)'
;VTPPNNNIDDVSIVDGVVTTIVRPQDGSALLATMNFPVLADTSELHLDLKWTETEAANPITPPYSGLIDWLVAYDGTTKITVTDNGDGTVNIPAGSEGNDIVFGIPYTFSVTPTRVFVRDRDGRVADMDRLSLNYFEVWCQGTELKSSVAAGKGRGPYTGTWDLTDEEYDEMVKIPVMADAEDAVLTITDTTPWALAISRFGWEGRYFPRTRRAR
;
A
#
# COMPACT_ATOMS: atom_id res chain seq x y z
N VAL A 1 3.69 -16.83 12.67
CA VAL A 1 2.21 -16.81 12.61
C VAL A 1 1.86 -16.48 11.18
N THR A 2 1.25 -17.42 10.45
CA THR A 2 0.74 -17.18 9.09
C THR A 2 -0.36 -16.11 9.20
N PRO A 3 -0.41 -15.07 8.35
CA PRO A 3 -1.55 -14.15 8.40
C PRO A 3 -2.84 -14.94 8.20
N PRO A 4 -3.94 -14.57 8.86
CA PRO A 4 -5.18 -15.30 8.78
C PRO A 4 -5.68 -15.29 7.34
N ASN A 5 -5.82 -16.47 6.74
CA ASN A 5 -6.52 -16.61 5.47
C ASN A 5 -8.01 -16.32 5.73
N ASN A 6 -8.45 -15.09 5.49
CA ASN A 6 -9.86 -14.76 5.42
C ASN A 6 -10.40 -15.41 4.13
N ASN A 7 -11.45 -16.22 4.26
CA ASN A 7 -12.10 -16.79 3.10
C ASN A 7 -13.08 -15.76 2.53
N ILE A 8 -12.94 -15.49 1.22
CA ILE A 8 -13.94 -14.80 0.43
C ILE A 8 -14.90 -15.88 -0.08
N ASP A 9 -16.12 -15.85 0.43
CA ASP A 9 -17.11 -16.89 0.18
C ASP A 9 -17.95 -16.62 -1.07
N ASP A 10 -18.28 -15.35 -1.30
CA ASP A 10 -19.12 -14.91 -2.42
C ASP A 10 -18.81 -13.46 -2.78
N VAL A 11 -18.96 -13.12 -4.07
CA VAL A 11 -18.72 -11.78 -4.62
C VAL A 11 -19.82 -11.45 -5.62
N SER A 12 -20.48 -10.31 -5.40
CA SER A 12 -21.49 -9.74 -6.29
C SER A 12 -21.09 -8.33 -6.69
N ILE A 13 -21.45 -7.93 -7.91
CA ILE A 13 -21.19 -6.57 -8.42
C ILE A 13 -22.50 -6.02 -8.97
N VAL A 14 -22.96 -4.90 -8.39
CA VAL A 14 -24.19 -4.21 -8.82
C VAL A 14 -23.89 -2.72 -8.89
N ASP A 15 -24.11 -2.11 -10.05
CA ASP A 15 -23.95 -0.66 -10.27
C ASP A 15 -22.59 -0.08 -9.82
N GLY A 16 -21.50 -0.84 -10.02
CA GLY A 16 -20.14 -0.44 -9.65
C GLY A 16 -19.81 -0.61 -8.17
N VAL A 17 -20.73 -1.16 -7.39
CA VAL A 17 -20.54 -1.55 -6.00
C VAL A 17 -20.25 -3.05 -5.95
N VAL A 18 -19.13 -3.43 -5.32
CA VAL A 18 -18.77 -4.83 -5.08
C VAL A 18 -19.18 -5.19 -3.67
N THR A 19 -20.02 -6.21 -3.53
CA THR A 19 -20.41 -6.77 -2.23
C THR A 19 -19.81 -8.15 -2.07
N THR A 20 -19.21 -8.43 -0.92
CA THR A 20 -18.55 -9.71 -0.66
C THR A 20 -18.87 -10.22 0.74
N ILE A 21 -18.90 -11.55 0.90
CA ILE A 21 -18.95 -12.19 2.22
C ILE A 21 -17.53 -12.57 2.62
N VAL A 22 -17.06 -12.02 3.73
CA VAL A 22 -15.77 -12.35 4.33
C VAL A 22 -16.01 -13.21 5.56
N ARG A 23 -15.34 -14.36 5.67
CA ARG A 23 -15.35 -15.18 6.89
C ARG A 23 -14.01 -15.10 7.62
N PRO A 24 -13.97 -14.41 8.76
CA PRO A 24 -12.83 -14.47 9.67
C PRO A 24 -12.73 -15.87 10.31
N GLN A 25 -11.59 -16.13 10.96
CA GLN A 25 -11.32 -17.43 11.60
C GLN A 25 -12.22 -17.73 12.81
N ASP A 26 -12.87 -16.73 13.38
CA ASP A 26 -13.86 -16.89 14.46
C ASP A 26 -15.17 -17.53 13.98
N GLY A 27 -15.33 -17.75 12.66
CA GLY A 27 -16.50 -18.34 12.05
C GLY A 27 -17.66 -17.36 11.82
N SER A 28 -17.46 -16.07 12.12
CA SER A 28 -18.41 -15.03 11.77
C SER A 28 -18.50 -14.86 10.24
N ALA A 29 -19.57 -14.21 9.78
CA ALA A 29 -19.75 -13.85 8.38
C ALA A 29 -19.99 -12.35 8.30
N LEU A 30 -19.11 -11.66 7.60
CA LEU A 30 -19.14 -10.21 7.41
C LEU A 30 -19.60 -9.91 5.99
N LEU A 31 -20.63 -9.08 5.87
CA LEU A 31 -21.01 -8.50 4.59
C LEU A 31 -20.19 -7.22 4.40
N ALA A 32 -19.21 -7.25 3.50
CA ALA A 32 -18.41 -6.09 3.16
C ALA A 32 -18.87 -5.51 1.82
N THR A 33 -18.82 -4.18 1.72
CA THR A 33 -19.15 -3.45 0.50
C THR A 33 -17.96 -2.58 0.12
N MET A 34 -17.47 -2.73 -1.11
CA MET A 34 -16.42 -1.95 -1.72
C MET A 34 -17.03 -1.06 -2.80
N ASN A 35 -16.85 0.24 -2.67
CA ASN A 35 -17.31 1.22 -3.65
C ASN A 35 -16.12 1.68 -4.49
N PHE A 36 -16.32 1.85 -5.79
CA PHE A 36 -15.32 2.42 -6.71
C PHE A 36 -15.82 3.80 -7.18
N PRO A 37 -15.69 4.85 -6.37
CA PRO A 37 -16.12 6.18 -6.78
C PRO A 37 -15.30 6.65 -8.00
N VAL A 38 -15.97 7.34 -8.93
CA VAL A 38 -15.39 7.80 -10.20
C VAL A 38 -14.33 8.89 -10.00
N LEU A 39 -14.32 9.54 -8.85
CA LEU A 39 -13.31 10.51 -8.41
C LEU A 39 -12.79 10.04 -7.06
N ALA A 40 -11.53 9.59 -7.03
CA ALA A 40 -10.85 9.30 -5.77
C ALA A 40 -10.49 10.64 -5.12
N ASP A 41 -11.17 10.96 -4.02
CA ASP A 41 -10.67 11.97 -3.10
C ASP A 41 -9.49 11.35 -2.36
N THR A 42 -8.29 11.92 -2.51
CA THR A 42 -7.07 11.41 -1.85
C THR A 42 -7.15 11.51 -0.32
N SER A 43 -8.12 12.27 0.20
CA SER A 43 -8.42 12.37 1.64
C SER A 43 -9.29 11.21 2.17
N GLU A 44 -9.81 10.33 1.30
CA GLU A 44 -10.58 9.18 1.77
C GLU A 44 -9.68 8.17 2.50
N LEU A 45 -10.15 7.71 3.66
CA LEU A 45 -9.48 6.65 4.41
C LEU A 45 -9.68 5.30 3.71
N HIS A 46 -8.60 4.75 3.21
CA HIS A 46 -8.51 3.41 2.64
C HIS A 46 -8.21 2.43 3.79
N LEU A 47 -9.17 1.53 4.08
CA LEU A 47 -9.09 0.52 5.13
C LEU A 47 -9.70 -0.78 4.61
N ASP A 48 -9.12 -1.94 4.95
CA ASP A 48 -9.60 -3.26 4.50
C ASP A 48 -11.00 -3.58 5.07
N LEU A 49 -11.27 -3.11 6.28
CA LEU A 49 -12.59 -3.11 6.91
C LEU A 49 -12.78 -1.74 7.56
N LYS A 50 -13.94 -1.11 7.33
CA LYS A 50 -14.26 0.22 7.86
C LYS A 50 -15.56 0.16 8.66
N TRP A 51 -15.53 0.77 9.83
CA TRP A 51 -16.72 1.01 10.64
C TRP A 51 -16.60 2.38 11.31
N THR A 52 -17.72 3.08 11.43
CA THR A 52 -17.76 4.43 11.98
C THR A 52 -18.64 4.42 13.22
N GLU A 53 -18.11 4.94 14.32
CA GLU A 53 -18.89 5.31 15.49
C GLU A 53 -19.18 6.80 15.46
N THR A 54 -20.46 7.13 15.51
CA THR A 54 -20.92 8.51 15.65
C THR A 54 -21.01 8.86 17.12
N GLU A 55 -20.44 10.01 17.50
CA GLU A 55 -20.38 10.46 18.90
C GLU A 55 -19.82 9.40 19.84
N ALA A 56 -18.61 8.93 19.55
CA ALA A 56 -18.03 7.77 20.22
C ALA A 56 -17.99 7.94 21.76
N ALA A 57 -18.56 6.97 22.47
CA ALA A 57 -18.45 6.84 23.92
C ALA A 57 -17.06 6.31 24.32
N ASN A 58 -16.72 6.34 25.61
CA ASN A 58 -15.46 5.79 26.11
C ASN A 58 -15.75 4.98 27.40
N PRO A 59 -15.50 3.66 27.46
CA PRO A 59 -14.87 2.82 26.42
C PRO A 59 -15.83 2.46 25.26
N ILE A 60 -15.25 2.10 24.12
CA ILE A 60 -15.98 1.63 22.93
C ILE A 60 -15.95 0.11 22.91
N THR A 61 -17.04 -0.52 22.50
CA THR A 61 -17.08 -1.96 22.22
C THR A 61 -17.11 -2.16 20.71
N PRO A 62 -15.97 -2.48 20.07
CA PRO A 62 -15.96 -2.73 18.63
C PRO A 62 -16.89 -3.90 18.30
N PRO A 63 -17.57 -3.86 17.15
CA PRO A 63 -18.43 -4.97 16.71
C PRO A 63 -17.63 -6.28 16.49
N TYR A 64 -16.29 -6.19 16.43
CA TYR A 64 -15.40 -7.31 16.15
C TYR A 64 -14.24 -7.38 17.16
N SER A 65 -14.50 -7.94 18.34
CA SER A 65 -13.49 -8.04 19.41
C SER A 65 -12.26 -8.88 19.04
N GLY A 66 -12.39 -9.82 18.10
CA GLY A 66 -11.28 -10.65 17.61
C GLY A 66 -10.29 -9.92 16.68
N LEU A 67 -10.59 -8.68 16.28
CA LEU A 67 -9.77 -7.87 15.35
C LEU A 67 -9.13 -6.65 16.03
N ILE A 68 -9.28 -6.52 17.35
CA ILE A 68 -8.83 -5.33 18.11
C ILE A 68 -7.33 -5.07 17.96
N ASP A 69 -6.50 -6.13 17.90
CA ASP A 69 -5.05 -6.02 17.72
C ASP A 69 -4.62 -5.28 16.44
N TRP A 70 -5.53 -5.18 15.46
CA TRP A 70 -5.28 -4.61 14.13
C TRP A 70 -6.04 -3.31 13.90
N LEU A 71 -6.76 -2.82 14.92
CA LEU A 71 -7.63 -1.68 14.81
C LEU A 71 -6.82 -0.38 14.80
N VAL A 72 -6.98 0.41 13.75
CA VAL A 72 -6.54 1.80 13.73
C VAL A 72 -7.78 2.68 13.76
N ALA A 73 -7.70 3.78 14.50
CA ALA A 73 -8.78 4.73 14.63
C ALA A 73 -8.35 6.12 14.14
N TYR A 74 -9.30 6.86 13.57
CA TYR A 74 -9.10 8.19 13.00
C TYR A 74 -10.20 9.13 13.46
N ASP A 75 -9.81 10.36 13.81
CA ASP A 75 -10.69 11.47 14.20
C ASP A 75 -11.10 12.36 13.01
N GLY A 76 -10.85 11.89 11.79
CA GLY A 76 -11.08 12.62 10.54
C GLY A 76 -9.81 13.19 9.89
N THR A 77 -8.72 13.40 10.66
CA THR A 77 -7.45 13.90 10.10
C THR A 77 -6.23 13.16 10.60
N THR A 78 -6.29 12.58 11.80
CA THR A 78 -5.12 12.04 12.49
C THR A 78 -5.37 10.63 12.97
N LYS A 79 -4.33 9.80 12.89
CA LYS A 79 -4.31 8.48 13.52
C LYS A 79 -4.34 8.67 15.04
N ILE A 80 -5.34 8.09 15.70
CA ILE A 80 -5.41 8.04 17.17
C ILE A 80 -4.97 6.68 17.67
N THR A 81 -4.27 6.66 18.80
CA THR A 81 -3.85 5.43 19.47
C THR A 81 -5.00 4.93 20.33
N VAL A 82 -5.49 3.72 20.03
CA VAL A 82 -6.45 3.01 20.87
C VAL A 82 -5.72 2.03 21.78
N THR A 83 -6.27 1.78 22.96
CA THR A 83 -5.73 0.78 23.89
C THR A 83 -6.76 -0.32 24.07
N ASP A 84 -6.37 -1.57 23.79
CA ASP A 84 -7.18 -2.74 24.11
C ASP A 84 -7.22 -2.95 25.63
N ASN A 85 -8.42 -3.07 26.17
CA ASN A 85 -8.64 -3.35 27.59
C ASN A 85 -8.56 -4.84 27.92
N GLY A 86 -8.47 -5.72 26.91
CA GLY A 86 -8.42 -7.17 27.07
C GLY A 86 -9.75 -7.81 27.47
N ASP A 87 -10.83 -7.02 27.49
CA ASP A 87 -12.20 -7.44 27.76
C ASP A 87 -13.11 -7.29 26.52
N GLY A 88 -12.51 -7.02 25.36
CA GLY A 88 -13.23 -6.75 24.12
C GLY A 88 -13.66 -5.30 23.95
N THR A 89 -13.23 -4.39 24.82
CA THR A 89 -13.41 -2.95 24.68
C THR A 89 -12.09 -2.23 24.38
N VAL A 90 -12.19 -1.06 23.75
CA VAL A 90 -11.04 -0.19 23.47
C VAL A 90 -11.27 1.19 24.07
N ASN A 91 -10.20 1.76 24.65
CA ASN A 91 -10.20 3.14 25.10
C ASN A 91 -9.71 4.06 23.98
N ILE A 92 -10.40 5.18 23.81
CA ILE A 92 -9.95 6.30 22.97
C ILE A 92 -9.27 7.37 23.84
N PRO A 93 -8.35 8.17 23.27
CA PRO A 93 -7.74 9.29 23.99
C PRO A 93 -8.77 10.29 24.50
N ALA A 94 -8.52 10.86 25.68
CA ALA A 94 -9.35 11.94 26.23
C ALA A 94 -9.43 13.12 25.23
N GLY A 95 -10.64 13.63 25.00
CA GLY A 95 -10.90 14.68 24.01
C GLY A 95 -11.28 14.19 22.60
N SER A 96 -11.25 12.87 22.37
CA SER A 96 -11.85 12.26 21.17
C SER A 96 -13.32 11.86 21.38
N GLU A 97 -13.81 11.98 22.62
CA GLU A 97 -15.19 11.68 23.00
C GLU A 97 -16.18 12.62 22.31
N GLY A 98 -17.27 12.06 21.76
CA GLY A 98 -18.28 12.85 21.03
C GLY A 98 -17.89 13.23 19.59
N ASN A 99 -16.71 12.84 19.11
CA ASN A 99 -16.35 12.94 17.69
C ASN A 99 -16.79 11.69 16.93
N ASP A 100 -16.93 11.83 15.61
CA ASP A 100 -17.03 10.68 14.71
C ASP A 100 -15.67 10.01 14.62
N ILE A 101 -15.60 8.73 14.96
CA ILE A 101 -14.36 7.95 14.91
C ILE A 101 -14.51 6.84 13.87
N VAL A 102 -13.59 6.83 12.92
CA VAL A 102 -13.48 5.77 11.92
C VAL A 102 -12.49 4.74 12.41
N PHE A 103 -12.95 3.51 12.59
CA PHE A 103 -12.11 2.35 12.89
C PHE A 103 -11.92 1.50 11.64
N GLY A 104 -10.74 0.90 11.52
CA GLY A 104 -10.55 -0.14 10.54
C GLY A 104 -9.23 -0.88 10.61
N ILE A 105 -9.11 -1.88 9.74
CA ILE A 105 -7.88 -2.64 9.55
C ILE A 105 -7.05 -1.93 8.47
N PRO A 106 -5.77 -1.61 8.74
CA PRO A 106 -4.91 -1.00 7.74
C PRO A 106 -4.68 -1.98 6.60
N TYR A 107 -4.82 -1.50 5.37
CA TYR A 107 -4.49 -2.31 4.20
C TYR A 107 -2.98 -2.45 4.07
N THR A 108 -2.55 -3.52 3.41
CA THR A 108 -1.18 -3.64 2.91
C THR A 108 -1.22 -3.77 1.40
N PHE A 109 -0.78 -2.72 0.71
CA PHE A 109 -0.56 -2.77 -0.73
C PHE A 109 0.90 -3.10 -1.01
N SER A 110 1.15 -3.98 -1.97
CA SER A 110 2.50 -4.25 -2.46
C SER A 110 2.50 -4.38 -3.97
N VAL A 111 3.40 -3.66 -4.63
CA VAL A 111 3.66 -3.80 -6.06
C VAL A 111 5.14 -4.01 -6.31
N THR A 112 5.43 -5.06 -7.09
CA THR A 112 6.77 -5.40 -7.56
C THR A 112 6.76 -5.24 -9.08
N PRO A 113 7.23 -4.10 -9.63
CA PRO A 113 7.37 -3.98 -11.07
C PRO A 113 8.25 -5.09 -11.63
N THR A 114 7.93 -5.53 -12.85
CA THR A 114 8.73 -6.53 -13.57
C THR A 114 10.18 -6.05 -13.72
N ARG A 115 11.10 -7.01 -13.88
CA ARG A 115 12.51 -6.76 -14.19
C ARG A 115 12.69 -5.68 -15.24
N VAL A 116 13.72 -4.87 -15.08
CA VAL A 116 13.99 -3.74 -15.97
C VAL A 116 14.61 -4.24 -17.28
N PHE A 117 14.01 -3.83 -18.40
CA PHE A 117 14.52 -4.12 -19.73
C PHE A 117 14.60 -2.84 -20.57
N VAL A 118 15.60 -2.76 -21.45
CA VAL A 118 15.57 -1.81 -22.57
C VAL A 118 14.62 -2.36 -23.62
N ARG A 119 13.62 -1.56 -24.00
CA ARG A 119 12.75 -1.85 -25.15
C ARG A 119 13.06 -0.85 -26.27
N ASP A 120 13.06 -1.33 -27.50
CA ASP A 120 13.10 -0.44 -28.67
C ASP A 120 11.75 0.26 -28.88
N ARG A 121 11.68 1.16 -29.87
CA ARG A 121 10.44 1.89 -30.22
C ARG A 121 9.30 0.96 -30.63
N ASP A 122 9.60 -0.24 -31.11
CA ASP A 122 8.62 -1.26 -31.52
C ASP A 122 8.23 -2.17 -30.34
N GLY A 123 8.74 -1.91 -29.13
CA GLY A 123 8.45 -2.64 -27.91
C GLY A 123 9.24 -3.95 -27.76
N ARG A 124 10.20 -4.24 -28.65
CA ARG A 124 11.04 -5.43 -28.55
C ARG A 124 12.05 -5.25 -27.42
N VAL A 125 12.19 -6.26 -26.58
CA VAL A 125 13.24 -6.30 -25.55
C VAL A 125 14.59 -6.43 -26.26
N ALA A 126 15.48 -5.48 -26.02
CA ALA A 126 16.83 -5.54 -26.52
C ALA A 126 17.57 -6.73 -25.91
N ASP A 127 18.37 -7.43 -26.71
CA ASP A 127 19.32 -8.41 -26.21
C ASP A 127 20.42 -7.66 -25.46
N MET A 128 20.27 -7.57 -24.14
CA MET A 128 21.16 -6.81 -23.27
C MET A 128 22.26 -7.73 -22.74
N ASP A 129 23.51 -7.26 -22.77
CA ASP A 129 24.60 -7.97 -22.07
C ASP A 129 24.63 -7.57 -20.61
N ARG A 130 24.62 -6.26 -20.34
CA ARG A 130 24.63 -5.72 -18.99
C ARG A 130 23.99 -4.33 -18.95
N LEU A 131 23.07 -4.16 -18.01
CA LEU A 131 22.48 -2.88 -17.65
C LEU A 131 22.71 -2.67 -16.16
N SER A 132 23.53 -1.68 -15.80
CA SER A 132 23.72 -1.29 -14.40
C SER A 132 22.73 -0.18 -14.08
N LEU A 133 21.87 -0.36 -13.08
CA LEU A 133 20.97 0.69 -12.61
C LEU A 133 21.70 1.64 -11.65
N ASN A 134 21.24 2.89 -11.61
CA ASN A 134 21.62 3.92 -10.65
C ASN A 134 20.48 4.19 -9.65
N TYR A 135 19.25 4.25 -10.15
CA TYR A 135 18.05 4.43 -9.35
C TYR A 135 16.79 3.99 -10.12
N PHE A 136 15.74 3.67 -9.37
CA PHE A 136 14.36 3.62 -9.86
C PHE A 136 13.71 4.99 -9.69
N GLU A 137 12.79 5.32 -10.58
CA GLU A 137 11.91 6.49 -10.47
C GLU A 137 10.48 6.00 -10.24
N VAL A 138 9.82 6.59 -9.24
CA VAL A 138 8.40 6.37 -8.97
C VAL A 138 7.73 7.73 -8.99
N TRP A 139 6.76 7.90 -9.87
CA TRP A 139 5.89 9.08 -9.91
C TRP A 139 4.61 8.73 -9.17
N CYS A 140 4.35 9.45 -8.09
CA CYS A 140 3.23 9.16 -7.21
C CYS A 140 2.64 10.42 -6.56
N GLN A 141 1.38 10.30 -6.17
CA GLN A 141 0.63 11.23 -5.34
C GLN A 141 0.22 10.53 -4.05
N GLY A 142 0.22 11.26 -2.93
CA GLY A 142 -0.16 10.74 -1.62
C GLY A 142 0.65 11.40 -0.51
N THR A 143 0.66 10.79 0.68
CA THR A 143 1.34 11.34 1.86
C THR A 143 2.71 10.69 2.13
N GLU A 144 2.84 9.38 1.88
CA GLU A 144 4.06 8.62 2.19
C GLU A 144 4.24 7.49 1.17
N LEU A 145 5.47 7.26 0.72
CA LEU A 145 5.86 6.11 -0.09
C LEU A 145 6.91 5.29 0.68
N LYS A 146 6.60 4.04 1.02
CA LYS A 146 7.62 3.10 1.50
C LYS A 146 8.11 2.20 0.37
N SER A 147 9.42 2.01 0.32
CA SER A 147 10.06 1.25 -0.74
C SER A 147 11.19 0.38 -0.21
N SER A 148 11.37 -0.76 -0.86
CA SER A 148 12.53 -1.62 -0.68
C SER A 148 13.08 -2.07 -2.02
N VAL A 149 14.40 -2.15 -2.13
CA VAL A 149 15.10 -2.66 -3.29
C VAL A 149 15.99 -3.80 -2.85
N ALA A 150 15.72 -4.98 -3.39
CA ALA A 150 16.64 -6.12 -3.32
C ALA A 150 17.57 -6.08 -4.54
N ALA A 151 18.86 -6.36 -4.30
CA ALA A 151 19.86 -6.51 -5.34
C ALA A 151 20.61 -7.83 -5.12
N GLY A 152 20.49 -8.76 -6.08
CA GLY A 152 21.18 -10.05 -5.99
C GLY A 152 22.71 -9.93 -6.03
N LYS A 153 23.24 -8.94 -6.77
CA LYS A 153 24.67 -8.58 -6.84
C LYS A 153 24.81 -7.06 -6.94
N GLY A 154 25.59 -6.44 -6.05
CA GLY A 154 25.76 -4.98 -6.02
C GLY A 154 25.83 -4.41 -4.61
N ARG A 155 25.65 -3.09 -4.45
CA ARG A 155 25.33 -2.48 -3.14
C ARG A 155 23.81 -2.52 -2.98
N GLY A 156 23.35 -3.09 -1.86
CA GLY A 156 21.93 -3.30 -1.53
C GLY A 156 21.77 -4.56 -0.66
N PRO A 157 20.69 -4.72 0.10
CA PRO A 157 19.38 -4.09 -0.08
C PRO A 157 19.32 -2.63 0.40
N TYR A 158 18.40 -1.86 -0.21
CA TYR A 158 18.03 -0.51 0.23
C TYR A 158 16.59 -0.55 0.73
N THR A 159 16.31 0.10 1.86
CA THR A 159 14.96 0.34 2.36
C THR A 159 14.84 1.81 2.68
N GLY A 160 13.73 2.43 2.29
CA GLY A 160 13.51 3.86 2.50
C GLY A 160 12.04 4.20 2.62
N THR A 161 11.78 5.17 3.48
CA THR A 161 10.50 5.89 3.59
C THR A 161 10.71 7.26 2.97
N TRP A 162 9.75 7.70 2.16
CA TRP A 162 9.77 8.98 1.48
C TRP A 162 8.50 9.74 1.84
N ASP A 163 8.66 10.86 2.53
CA ASP A 163 7.57 11.79 2.80
C ASP A 163 7.25 12.51 1.49
N LEU A 164 6.01 12.45 1.06
CA LEU A 164 5.54 13.14 -0.13
C LEU A 164 5.07 14.54 0.29
N THR A 165 5.50 15.54 -0.46
CA THR A 165 5.31 16.95 -0.09
C THR A 165 4.01 17.54 -0.59
N ASP A 166 3.35 16.86 -1.52
CA ASP A 166 2.14 17.32 -2.17
C ASP A 166 1.19 16.15 -2.48
N GLU A 167 -0.01 16.19 -1.89
CA GLU A 167 -1.04 15.17 -2.09
C GLU A 167 -1.77 15.35 -3.43
N GLU A 168 -1.66 16.52 -4.07
CA GLU A 168 -2.40 16.87 -5.28
C GLU A 168 -1.55 16.71 -6.56
N TYR A 169 -0.22 16.74 -6.45
CA TYR A 169 0.69 16.71 -7.59
C TYR A 169 1.59 15.48 -7.60
N ASP A 170 1.85 15.00 -8.82
CA ASP A 170 2.74 13.86 -9.06
C ASP A 170 4.18 14.22 -8.65
N GLU A 171 4.65 13.64 -7.56
CA GLU A 171 6.03 13.78 -7.09
C GLU A 171 6.88 12.61 -7.61
N MET A 172 8.09 12.92 -8.07
CA MET A 172 9.06 11.91 -8.52
C MET A 172 10.03 11.55 -7.40
N VAL A 173 9.90 10.33 -6.89
CA VAL A 173 10.83 9.75 -5.91
C VAL A 173 11.93 8.97 -6.63
N LYS A 174 13.20 9.28 -6.32
CA LYS A 174 14.38 8.55 -6.83
C LYS A 174 14.92 7.58 -5.80
N ILE A 175 14.69 6.29 -6.04
CA ILE A 175 15.08 5.22 -5.12
C ILE A 175 16.43 4.65 -5.59
N PRO A 176 17.52 4.84 -4.84
CA PRO A 176 18.85 4.42 -5.27
C PRO A 176 18.94 2.90 -5.42
N VAL A 177 19.57 2.45 -6.50
CA VAL A 177 19.92 1.05 -6.73
C VAL A 177 21.24 0.98 -7.47
N MET A 178 22.21 0.24 -6.93
CA MET A 178 23.53 0.08 -7.54
C MET A 178 23.78 -1.39 -7.82
N ALA A 179 23.05 -1.91 -8.81
CA ALA A 179 22.99 -3.32 -9.14
C ALA A 179 22.74 -3.54 -10.65
N ASP A 180 23.05 -4.75 -11.11
CA ASP A 180 22.64 -5.16 -12.45
C ASP A 180 21.11 -5.32 -12.50
N ALA A 181 20.50 -4.84 -13.58
CA ALA A 181 19.05 -4.79 -13.76
C ALA A 181 18.36 -6.16 -13.69
N GLU A 182 19.08 -7.23 -14.02
CA GLU A 182 18.58 -8.62 -13.92
C GLU A 182 18.35 -9.06 -12.47
N ASP A 183 19.11 -8.49 -11.55
CA ASP A 183 19.17 -8.86 -10.13
C ASP A 183 18.46 -7.83 -9.22
N ALA A 184 18.06 -6.68 -9.78
CA ALA A 184 17.39 -5.61 -9.07
C ALA A 184 15.88 -5.81 -9.03
N VAL A 185 15.30 -5.79 -7.83
CA VAL A 185 13.85 -5.91 -7.61
C VAL A 185 13.41 -4.76 -6.71
N LEU A 186 12.64 -3.83 -7.27
CA LEU A 186 11.92 -2.81 -6.51
C LEU A 186 10.63 -3.41 -5.96
N THR A 187 10.34 -3.16 -4.70
CA THR A 187 9.04 -3.43 -4.08
C THR A 187 8.58 -2.15 -3.41
N ILE A 188 7.41 -1.66 -3.82
CA ILE A 188 6.71 -0.58 -3.12
C ILE A 188 5.74 -1.23 -2.16
N THR A 189 5.67 -0.71 -0.94
CA THR A 189 4.73 -1.16 0.07
C THR A 189 4.05 0.07 0.64
N ASP A 190 2.74 0.01 0.79
CA ASP A 190 2.00 1.05 1.51
C ASP A 190 1.18 0.40 2.61
N THR A 191 1.23 1.04 3.78
CA THR A 191 0.50 0.67 5.00
C THR A 191 -0.16 1.89 5.62
N THR A 192 -0.14 3.03 4.92
CA THR A 192 -0.79 4.24 5.37
C THR A 192 -2.26 4.20 4.99
N PRO A 193 -3.15 4.81 5.78
CA PRO A 193 -4.59 4.78 5.53
C PRO A 193 -5.02 5.70 4.39
N TRP A 194 -4.12 6.52 3.85
CA TRP A 194 -4.43 7.50 2.83
C TRP A 194 -4.16 6.91 1.45
N ALA A 195 -4.72 7.51 0.41
CA ALA A 195 -4.54 7.01 -0.94
C ALA A 195 -3.10 7.25 -1.42
N LEU A 196 -2.44 6.18 -1.89
CA LEU A 196 -1.25 6.26 -2.72
C LEU A 196 -1.61 5.98 -4.17
N ALA A 197 -1.46 6.98 -5.03
CA ALA A 197 -1.59 6.80 -6.47
C ALA A 197 -0.21 6.74 -7.12
N ILE A 198 0.08 5.67 -7.86
CA ILE A 198 1.31 5.56 -8.66
C ILE A 198 0.94 5.73 -10.12
N SER A 199 1.37 6.85 -10.72
CA SER A 199 1.06 7.16 -12.12
C SER A 199 2.06 6.50 -13.07
N ARG A 200 3.33 6.38 -12.67
CA ARG A 200 4.40 5.91 -13.55
C ARG A 200 5.59 5.34 -12.80
N PHE A 201 6.20 4.33 -13.41
CA PHE A 201 7.53 3.83 -13.07
C PHE A 201 8.56 4.24 -14.13
N GLY A 202 9.78 4.50 -13.68
CA GLY A 202 10.95 4.78 -14.50
C GLY A 202 12.22 4.21 -13.87
N TRP A 203 13.34 4.38 -14.57
CA TRP A 203 14.65 3.97 -14.09
C TRP A 203 15.73 4.75 -14.83
N GLU A 204 16.86 4.96 -14.17
CA GLU A 204 18.08 5.43 -14.80
C GLU A 204 19.19 4.41 -14.61
N GLY A 205 19.94 4.16 -15.67
CA GLY A 205 21.07 3.24 -15.63
C GLY A 205 22.01 3.42 -16.81
N ARG A 206 23.14 2.73 -16.73
CA ARG A 206 24.14 2.66 -17.79
C ARG A 206 24.06 1.31 -18.48
N TYR A 207 23.74 1.36 -19.77
CA TYR A 207 23.77 0.19 -20.65
C TYR A 207 25.18 -0.05 -21.20
N PHE A 208 25.62 -1.31 -21.15
CA PHE A 208 26.87 -1.77 -21.73
C PHE A 208 26.55 -2.74 -22.88
N PRO A 209 26.46 -2.25 -24.13
CA PRO A 209 26.19 -3.11 -25.28
C PRO A 209 27.35 -4.07 -25.52
N ARG A 210 27.05 -5.29 -26.00
CA ARG A 210 28.08 -6.13 -26.62
C ARG A 210 28.72 -5.35 -27.74
N THR A 211 30.04 -5.16 -27.65
CA THR A 211 30.82 -4.80 -28.84
C THR A 211 30.72 -5.97 -29.80
N ARG A 212 29.79 -5.92 -30.76
CA ARG A 212 29.93 -6.73 -31.96
C ARG A 212 31.21 -6.24 -32.62
N ARG A 213 32.31 -6.99 -32.48
CA ARG A 213 33.36 -6.97 -33.51
C ARG A 213 32.64 -7.32 -34.80
N ALA A 214 32.40 -6.33 -35.65
CA ALA A 214 32.08 -6.59 -37.04
C ALA A 214 33.17 -7.53 -37.56
N ARG A 215 32.78 -8.75 -37.91
CA ARG A 215 33.58 -9.64 -38.75
C ARG A 215 33.21 -9.36 -40.18
#